data_AF-A0A0F6W5C8-F1
#
_entry.id   AF-A0A0F6W5C8-F1
#
_cell.length_a   1.000
_cell.length_b   1.000
_cell.length_c   1.000
_cell.angle_alpha   90.00
_cell.angle_beta   90.00
_cell.angle_gamma   90.00
#
_symmetry.space_group_name_H-M   'P 1'
#
loop_
_entity.id
_entity.type
_entity.pdbx_description
1 polymer ?
#
loop_
_entity_poly.entity_id
_entity_poly.type
_entity_poly.pdbx_seq_one_letter_code
_entity_poly.pdbx_strand_id
1 'polypeptide(L)'
;MHAAAFEALSLALASADDARLDDARLMEVVPNPDDAHLLAVISAPADACESVREALSEARAYLRREIATEVNRKRAPELGFVVLATVDADAITKTEDEVR
;
A
#
# COMPACT_ATOMS: atom_id res chain seq x y z
N MET A 1 8.68 13.83 2.98
CA MET A 1 7.54 13.37 2.17
C MET A 1 8.01 13.24 0.72
N HIS A 2 8.24 12.01 0.23
CA HIS A 2 8.64 11.77 -1.17
C HIS A 2 7.40 11.73 -2.06
N ALA A 3 6.86 12.92 -2.37
CA ALA A 3 5.61 13.06 -3.14
C ALA A 3 5.62 12.25 -4.45
N ALA A 4 6.72 12.31 -5.22
CA ALA A 4 6.86 11.56 -6.46
C ALA A 4 6.80 10.03 -6.28
N ALA A 5 7.41 9.49 -5.22
CA ALA A 5 7.37 8.04 -4.97
C ALA A 5 5.98 7.59 -4.51
N PHE A 6 5.28 8.43 -3.73
CA PHE A 6 3.92 8.18 -3.30
C PHE A 6 2.95 8.19 -4.48
N GLU A 7 3.03 9.20 -5.35
CA GLU A 7 2.18 9.32 -6.54
C GLU A 7 2.42 8.16 -7.51
N ALA A 8 3.68 7.85 -7.81
CA ALA A 8 4.04 6.72 -8.68
C ALA A 8 3.48 5.39 -8.17
N LEU A 9 3.66 5.12 -6.87
CA LEU A 9 3.19 3.88 -6.27
C LEU A 9 1.66 3.82 -6.18
N SER A 10 1.00 4.95 -5.90
CA SER A 10 -0.46 5.03 -5.90
C SER A 10 -1.04 4.72 -7.28
N LEU A 11 -0.46 5.30 -8.33
CA LEU A 11 -0.89 5.06 -9.71
C LEU A 11 -0.62 3.61 -10.15
N ALA A 12 0.54 3.07 -9.80
CA ALA A 12 0.92 1.70 -10.12
C ALA A 12 0.01 0.68 -9.43
N LEU A 13 -0.37 0.92 -8.17
CA LEU A 13 -1.34 0.08 -7.46
C LEU A 13 -2.73 0.14 -8.14
N ALA A 14 -3.18 1.33 -8.53
CA ALA A 14 -4.46 1.49 -9.24
C ALA A 14 -4.46 0.89 -10.66
N SER A 15 -3.28 0.68 -11.24
CA SER A 15 -3.11 0.11 -12.59
C SER A 15 -2.76 -1.38 -12.57
N ALA A 16 -2.59 -1.97 -11.37
CA ALA A 16 -2.30 -3.38 -11.22
C ALA A 16 -3.53 -4.21 -11.60
N ASP A 17 -3.35 -5.20 -12.48
CA ASP A 17 -4.40 -6.12 -12.91
C ASP A 17 -4.56 -7.27 -11.90
N ASP A 18 -4.85 -6.93 -10.64
CA ASP A 18 -5.06 -7.89 -9.55
C ASP A 18 -6.17 -7.40 -8.61
N ALA A 19 -7.32 -8.06 -8.68
CA ALA A 19 -8.50 -7.71 -7.89
C ALA A 19 -8.27 -7.74 -6.37
N ARG A 20 -7.23 -8.46 -5.88
CA ARG A 20 -6.87 -8.45 -4.45
C ARG A 20 -6.37 -7.07 -4.00
N LEU A 21 -5.93 -6.23 -4.92
CA LEU A 21 -5.40 -4.89 -4.62
C LEU A 21 -6.46 -3.78 -4.72
N ASP A 22 -7.70 -4.08 -5.13
CA ASP A 22 -8.76 -3.08 -5.34
C ASP A 22 -9.11 -2.31 -4.06
N ASP A 23 -9.08 -2.98 -2.91
CA ASP A 23 -9.34 -2.40 -1.59
C ASP A 23 -8.06 -1.96 -0.86
N ALA A 24 -6.89 -2.20 -1.45
CA ALA A 24 -5.63 -1.72 -0.91
C ALA A 24 -5.49 -0.20 -1.12
N ARG A 25 -5.04 0.52 -0.09
CA ARG A 25 -4.79 1.97 -0.16
C ARG A 25 -3.39 2.27 0.34
N LEU A 26 -2.63 3.02 -0.46
CA LEU A 26 -1.33 3.53 -0.02
C LEU A 26 -1.53 4.66 0.98
N MET A 27 -0.98 4.50 2.17
CA MET A 27 -1.07 5.47 3.26
C MET A 27 0.17 6.33 3.36
N GLU A 28 1.34 5.72 3.25
CA GLU A 28 2.60 6.43 3.34
C GLU A 28 3.70 5.71 2.58
N VAL A 29 4.68 6.48 2.10
CA VAL A 29 5.96 5.96 1.62
C VAL A 29 7.08 6.54 2.47
N VAL A 30 7.71 5.68 3.26
CA VAL A 30 8.80 6.04 4.18
C VAL A 30 10.13 5.67 3.53
N PRO A 31 11.03 6.64 3.27
CA PRO A 31 12.38 6.35 2.82
C PRO A 31 13.21 5.79 3.98
N ASN A 32 14.03 4.79 3.68
CA ASN A 32 15.10 4.41 4.58
C ASN A 32 16.23 5.46 4.50
N PRO A 33 16.90 5.83 5.61
CA PRO A 33 18.06 6.71 5.60
C PRO A 33 19.20 6.28 4.66
N ASP A 34 19.25 5.02 4.23
CA ASP A 34 20.21 4.52 3.24
C ASP A 34 19.88 4.88 1.77
N ASP A 35 18.72 5.50 1.51
CA ASP A 35 18.19 5.85 0.18
C ASP A 35 18.04 4.66 -0.80
N ALA A 36 18.33 3.44 -0.34
CA ALA A 36 18.29 2.22 -1.11
C ALA A 36 16.98 1.45 -0.91
N HIS A 37 16.24 1.73 0.16
CA HIS A 37 14.97 1.09 0.48
C HIS A 37 13.85 2.11 0.67
N LEU A 38 12.66 1.77 0.17
CA LEU A 38 11.40 2.47 0.44
C LEU A 38 10.44 1.49 1.12
N LEU A 39 9.78 1.94 2.18
CA LEU A 39 8.73 1.20 2.86
C LEU A 39 7.37 1.81 2.51
N ALA A 40 6.52 1.02 1.86
CA ALA A 40 5.14 1.39 1.58
C ALA A 40 4.22 0.87 2.68
N VAL A 41 3.48 1.79 3.31
CA VAL A 41 2.44 1.45 4.28
C VAL A 41 1.11 1.41 3.56
N ILE A 42 0.50 0.23 3.52
CA ILE A 42 -0.75 -0.07 2.84
C ILE A 42 -1.81 -0.32 3.89
N SER A 43 -3.03 0.18 3.67
CA SER A 43 -4.20 -0.19 4.45
C SER A 43 -5.11 -1.08 3.61
N ALA A 44 -5.69 -2.10 4.23
CA ALA A 44 -6.61 -3.05 3.59
C ALA A 44 -7.58 -3.63 4.62
N PRO A 45 -8.75 -4.16 4.20
CA PRO A 45 -9.65 -4.89 5.10
C PRO A 45 -8.93 -6.01 5.85
N ALA A 46 -9.33 -6.26 7.11
CA ALA A 46 -8.64 -7.19 8.00
C ALA A 46 -8.58 -8.63 7.45
N ASP A 47 -9.64 -9.08 6.78
CA ASP A 47 -9.74 -10.38 6.12
C ASP A 47 -8.95 -10.47 4.81
N ALA A 48 -8.71 -9.34 4.15
CA ALA A 48 -7.94 -9.24 2.90
C ALA A 48 -6.43 -9.00 3.10
N CYS A 49 -5.98 -8.76 4.34
CA CYS A 49 -4.60 -8.38 4.64
C CYS A 49 -3.55 -9.36 4.09
N GLU A 50 -3.79 -10.68 4.22
CA GLU A 50 -2.86 -11.69 3.74
C GLU A 50 -2.84 -11.76 2.20
N SER A 51 -4.02 -11.79 1.56
CA SER A 51 -4.12 -11.79 0.10
C SER A 51 -3.49 -10.54 -0.53
N VAL A 52 -3.62 -9.38 0.12
CA VAL A 52 -2.96 -8.13 -0.30
C VAL A 52 -1.44 -8.25 -0.14
N ARG A 53 -0.94 -8.83 0.96
CA ARG A 53 0.51 -9.05 1.14
C ARG A 53 1.09 -9.94 0.04
N GLU A 54 0.41 -11.03 -0.29
CA GLU A 54 0.81 -11.93 -1.37
C GLU A 54 0.82 -11.22 -2.73
N ALA A 55 -0.28 -10.53 -3.08
CA ALA A 55 -0.40 -9.77 -4.32
C ALA A 55 0.69 -8.69 -4.45
N LEU A 56 0.98 -7.94 -3.39
CA LEU A 56 2.06 -6.95 -3.36
C LEU A 56 3.44 -7.58 -3.54
N SER A 57 3.66 -8.76 -2.96
CA SER A 57 4.90 -9.52 -3.13
C SER A 57 5.10 -9.94 -4.58
N GLU A 58 4.05 -10.46 -5.23
CA GLU A 58 4.04 -10.85 -6.64
C GLU A 58 4.24 -9.63 -7.57
N ALA A 59 3.55 -8.52 -7.28
CA ALA A 59 3.63 -7.28 -8.04
C ALA A 59 4.91 -6.47 -7.78
N ARG A 60 5.76 -6.87 -6.82
CA ARG A 60 6.92 -6.08 -6.36
C ARG A 60 7.85 -5.63 -7.50
N ALA A 61 8.12 -6.52 -8.47
CA ALA A 61 9.00 -6.21 -9.60
C ALA A 61 8.39 -5.13 -10.51
N TYR A 62 7.09 -5.21 -10.75
CA TYR A 62 6.33 -4.22 -11.51
C TYR A 62 6.31 -2.87 -10.77
N LEU A 63 5.88 -2.85 -9.51
CA LEU A 63 5.78 -1.63 -8.70
C LEU A 63 7.14 -0.92 -8.57
N ARG A 64 8.23 -1.68 -8.41
CA ARG A 64 9.57 -1.12 -8.36
C ARG A 64 9.97 -0.42 -9.67
N ARG A 65 9.60 -1.00 -10.81
CA ARG A 65 9.88 -0.42 -12.12
C ARG A 65 9.14 0.92 -12.30
N GLU A 66 7.89 1.00 -11.89
CA GLU A 66 7.10 2.23 -12.00
C GLU A 66 7.71 3.36 -11.14
N ILE A 67 8.11 3.04 -9.89
CA ILE A 67 8.81 4.00 -9.02
C ILE A 67 10.16 4.44 -9.64
N ALA A 68 10.90 3.52 -10.25
CA ALA A 68 12.19 3.83 -10.85
C ALA A 68 12.07 4.83 -12.01
N THR A 69 11.01 4.70 -12.81
CA THR A 69 10.68 5.60 -13.91
C THR A 69 10.42 7.01 -13.39
N GLU A 70 9.67 7.14 -12.30
CA GLU A 70 9.21 8.45 -11.80
C GLU A 70 10.23 9.16 -10.91
N VAL A 71 10.95 8.43 -10.07
CA VAL A 71 11.84 9.03 -9.05
C VAL A 71 13.20 9.45 -9.64
N ASN A 72 13.44 9.22 -10.95
CA ASN A 72 14.61 9.65 -11.72
C ASN A 72 15.96 9.42 -11.00
N ARG A 73 16.06 8.28 -10.29
CA ARG A 73 17.25 7.87 -9.54
C ARG A 73 18.12 6.94 -10.39
N LYS A 74 19.44 7.00 -10.21
CA LYS A 74 20.41 6.08 -10.85
C LYS A 74 20.14 4.60 -10.55
N ARG A 75 19.45 4.28 -9.45
CA ARG A 75 19.06 2.92 -9.05
C ARG A 75 17.65 2.93 -8.47
N ALA A 76 16.81 2.01 -8.94
CA ALA A 76 15.50 1.76 -8.34
C ALA A 76 15.67 1.28 -6.90
N PRO A 77 15.03 1.91 -5.89
CA PRO A 77 15.09 1.43 -4.52
C PRO A 77 14.42 0.05 -4.38
N GLU A 78 14.84 -0.73 -3.40
CA GLU A 78 14.10 -1.90 -2.94
C GLU A 78 12.77 -1.45 -2.30
N LEU A 79 11.69 -2.18 -2.57
CA LEU A 79 10.37 -1.86 -2.03
C LEU A 79 9.98 -2.89 -0.97
N GLY A 80 9.71 -2.41 0.24
CA GLY A 80 9.11 -3.18 1.32
C GLY A 80 7.65 -2.77 1.53
N PHE A 81 6.85 -3.68 2.10
CA PHE A 81 5.42 -3.45 2.34
C PHE A 81 5.05 -3.74 3.80
N VAL A 82 4.24 -2.85 4.38
CA VAL A 82 3.54 -3.09 5.64
C VAL A 82 2.06 -2.94 5.36
N VAL A 83 1.29 -4.00 5.56
CA VAL A 83 -0.17 -3.97 5.41
C VAL A 83 -0.82 -3.87 6.80
N LEU A 84 -1.58 -2.79 7.00
CA LEU A 84 -2.33 -2.51 8.21
C LEU A 84 -3.81 -2.80 7.96
N ALA A 85 -4.44 -3.52 8.89
CA ALA A 85 -5.87 -3.74 8.84
C ALA A 85 -6.62 -2.40 9.02
N THR A 86 -7.55 -2.10 8.12
CA THR A 86 -8.55 -1.07 8.37
C THR A 86 -9.63 -1.68 9.24
N VAL A 87 -10.03 -0.96 10.28
CA VAL A 87 -11.31 -1.23 10.93
C VAL A 87 -12.32 -0.39 10.17
N ASP A 88 -13.24 -1.04 9.45
CA ASP A 88 -14.37 -0.33 8.88
C ASP A 88 -15.12 0.38 10.01
N ALA A 89 -15.10 1.71 9.98
CA ALA A 89 -15.77 2.55 10.98
C ALA A 89 -17.29 2.30 11.03
N ASP A 90 -17.85 1.57 10.05
CA ASP A 90 -19.26 1.19 9.99
C ASP A 90 -19.64 0.07 10.98
N ALA A 91 -18.66 -0.61 11.58
CA ALA A 91 -18.93 -1.65 12.58
C ALA A 91 -19.27 -1.10 13.98
N ILE A 92 -19.09 0.20 14.23
CA ILE A 92 -19.12 0.78 15.59
C ILE A 92 -20.49 1.40 15.95
N THR A 93 -21.46 1.49 15.03
CA THR A 93 -22.74 2.20 15.26
C THR A 93 -23.92 1.30 15.67
N LYS A 94 -23.72 0.00 15.97
CA LYS A 94 -24.82 -0.93 16.29
C LYS A 94 -24.87 -1.45 17.74
N THR A 95 -24.49 -0.64 18.74
CA THR A 95 -24.52 -1.12 20.14
C THR A 95 -25.37 -0.28 21.10
N GLU A 96 -26.02 0.82 20.69
CA GLU A 96 -26.64 1.74 21.66
C GLU A 96 -28.19 1.85 21.65
N ASP A 97 -28.97 0.89 21.11
CA ASP A 97 -30.45 1.00 21.12
C ASP A 97 -31.21 -0.21 21.70
N GLU A 98 -30.65 -0.93 22.68
CA GLU A 98 -31.42 -1.88 23.50
C GLU A 98 -31.10 -1.76 25.00
N VAL A 99 -31.61 -0.69 25.63
CA VAL A 99 -32.04 -0.77 27.04
C VAL A 99 -33.37 -0.05 27.17
N ARG A 100 -34.43 -0.85 27.19
CA ARG A 100 -35.80 -0.43 27.47
C ARG A 100 -36.11 -0.68 28.95
#